data_AF-A0A2X3F0S2-F1
#
_entry.id   AF-A0A2X3F0S2-F1
#
_cell.length_a   1.000
_cell.length_b   1.000
_cell.length_c   1.000
_cell.angle_alpha   90.00
_cell.angle_beta   90.00
_cell.angle_gamma   90.00
#
_symmetry.space_group_name_H-M   'P 1'
#
loop_
_entity.id
_entity.type
_entity.pdbx_description
1 polymer ?
#
loop_
_entity_poly.entity_id
_entity_poly.type
_entity_poly.pdbx_seq_one_letter_code
_entity_poly.pdbx_strand_id
1 'polypeptide(L)'
;MDYPQILSPIINFLHCPTPQAWIDEARKPENLPLLLTDHMVCELKAAQNAMLLVRRYVADKADADELLACLKPYEDFTYRRGPEPDFVALHKRINKSAMPQTDDPWAASCWTA
;
A
#
# COMPACT_ATOMS: atom_id res chain seq x y z
N MET A 1 3.35 -21.44 18.35
CA MET A 1 3.58 -20.01 18.07
C MET A 1 2.64 -19.24 18.97
N ASP A 2 3.15 -18.36 19.84
CA ASP A 2 2.32 -17.62 20.81
C ASP A 2 1.81 -16.32 20.15
N TYR A 3 0.70 -16.44 19.42
CA TYR A 3 0.09 -15.31 18.67
C TYR A 3 -0.13 -14.05 19.53
N PRO A 4 -0.58 -14.14 20.80
CA PRO A 4 -0.64 -12.99 21.71
C PRO A 4 0.67 -12.20 21.85
N GLN A 5 1.83 -12.85 21.93
CA GLN A 5 3.11 -12.17 22.06
C GLN A 5 3.46 -11.33 20.83
N ILE A 6 3.16 -11.86 19.63
CA ILE A 6 3.41 -11.18 18.35
C ILE A 6 2.52 -9.95 18.19
N LEU A 7 1.28 -10.00 18.70
CA LEU A 7 0.32 -8.90 18.58
C LEU A 7 0.45 -7.84 19.68
N SER A 8 1.17 -8.12 20.77
CA SER A 8 1.35 -7.19 21.90
C SER A 8 1.76 -5.78 21.48
N PRO A 9 2.74 -5.55 20.58
CA PRO A 9 3.10 -4.21 20.14
C PRO A 9 1.94 -3.46 19.47
N ILE A 10 1.12 -4.16 18.69
CA ILE A 10 -0.03 -3.57 17.98
C ILE A 10 -1.12 -3.17 18.98
N ILE A 11 -1.43 -4.06 19.93
CA ILE A 11 -2.45 -3.83 20.96
C ILE A 11 -2.05 -2.67 21.89
N ASN A 12 -0.76 -2.53 22.20
CA ASN A 12 -0.26 -1.44 23.03
C ASN A 12 -0.20 -0.09 22.28
N PHE A 13 0.01 -0.12 20.96
CA PHE A 13 0.03 1.08 20.12
C PHE A 13 -1.37 1.64 19.85
N LEU A 14 -2.35 0.76 19.60
CA LEU A 14 -3.73 1.16 19.30
C LEU A 14 -4.54 1.40 20.58
N HIS A 15 -5.37 2.44 20.59
CA HIS A 15 -6.10 2.84 21.80
C HIS A 15 -7.31 1.95 22.13
N CYS A 16 -7.81 1.16 21.17
CA CYS A 16 -8.95 0.26 21.40
C CYS A 16 -8.95 -0.89 20.38
N PRO A 17 -9.57 -2.03 20.71
CA PRO A 17 -9.83 -3.08 19.73
C PRO A 17 -10.93 -2.63 18.74
N THR A 18 -10.98 -3.27 17.57
CA THR A 18 -12.09 -3.11 16.63
C THR A 18 -13.42 -3.48 17.31
N PRO A 19 -14.41 -2.58 17.36
CA PRO A 19 -15.69 -2.87 18.02
C PRO A 19 -16.40 -4.07 17.40
N GLN A 20 -17.02 -4.92 18.23
CA GLN A 20 -17.74 -6.11 17.75
C GLN A 20 -18.85 -5.77 16.75
N ALA A 21 -19.57 -4.66 16.97
CA ALA A 21 -20.61 -4.19 16.04
C ALA A 21 -20.07 -3.93 14.62
N TRP A 22 -18.82 -3.49 14.49
CA TRP A 22 -18.18 -3.33 13.17
C TRP A 22 -17.92 -4.69 12.52
N ILE A 23 -17.45 -5.67 13.29
CA ILE A 23 -17.19 -7.04 12.80
C ILE A 23 -18.50 -7.70 12.37
N ASP A 24 -19.56 -7.55 13.16
CA ASP A 24 -20.88 -8.11 12.87
C ASP A 24 -21.46 -7.52 11.58
N GLU A 25 -21.30 -6.22 11.36
CA GLU A 25 -21.70 -5.55 10.12
C GLU A 25 -20.84 -6.00 8.94
N ALA A 26 -19.51 -6.01 9.11
CA ALA A 26 -18.57 -6.33 8.06
C ALA A 26 -18.71 -7.77 7.52
N ARG A 27 -19.10 -8.71 8.39
CA ARG A 27 -19.26 -10.12 8.02
C ARG A 27 -20.53 -10.42 7.23
N LYS A 28 -21.47 -9.48 7.12
CA LYS A 28 -22.70 -9.69 6.34
C LYS A 28 -22.35 -9.88 4.85
N PRO A 29 -22.87 -10.91 4.18
CA PRO A 29 -22.53 -11.18 2.77
C PRO A 29 -22.78 -10.00 1.83
N GLU A 30 -23.84 -9.22 2.08
CA GLU A 30 -24.18 -8.02 1.32
C GLU A 30 -23.13 -6.90 1.41
N ASN A 31 -22.32 -6.87 2.47
CA ASN A 31 -21.27 -5.87 2.68
C ASN A 31 -19.91 -6.30 2.11
N LEU A 32 -19.74 -7.58 1.77
CA LEU A 32 -18.47 -8.10 1.28
C LEU A 32 -17.97 -7.38 0.00
N PRO A 33 -18.80 -7.13 -1.04
CA PRO A 33 -18.34 -6.40 -2.22
C PRO A 33 -17.89 -4.97 -1.91
N LEU A 34 -18.58 -4.29 -0.99
CA LEU A 34 -18.23 -2.94 -0.55
C LEU A 34 -16.88 -2.94 0.17
N LEU A 35 -16.69 -3.85 1.12
CA LEU A 35 -15.44 -3.96 1.89
C LEU A 35 -14.24 -4.30 1.01
N LEU A 36 -14.39 -5.21 0.06
CA LEU A 36 -13.30 -5.56 -0.86
C LEU A 36 -12.94 -4.38 -1.76
N THR A 37 -13.94 -3.61 -2.20
CA THR A 37 -13.72 -2.40 -2.99
C THR A 37 -13.00 -1.33 -2.17
N ASP A 38 -13.46 -1.05 -0.94
CA ASP A 38 -12.82 -0.09 -0.06
C ASP A 38 -11.40 -0.50 0.33
N HIS A 39 -11.18 -1.79 0.61
CA HIS A 39 -9.86 -2.34 0.91
C HIS A 39 -8.89 -2.14 -0.26
N MET A 40 -9.30 -2.49 -1.49
CA MET A 40 -8.50 -2.25 -2.69
C MET A 40 -8.12 -0.77 -2.84
N VAL A 41 -9.06 0.15 -2.60
CA VAL A 41 -8.80 1.60 -2.64
C VAL A 41 -7.85 2.04 -1.52
N CYS A 42 -7.96 1.47 -0.33
CA CYS A 42 -7.06 1.75 0.78
C CYS A 42 -5.62 1.33 0.48
N GLU A 43 -5.42 0.16 -0.12
CA GLU A 43 -4.08 -0.28 -0.56
C GLU A 43 -3.49 0.65 -1.61
N LEU A 44 -4.28 1.10 -2.60
CA LEU A 44 -3.82 2.06 -3.60
C LEU A 44 -3.43 3.40 -2.97
N LYS A 45 -4.25 3.92 -2.05
CA LYS A 45 -3.93 5.18 -1.32
C LYS A 45 -2.66 5.04 -0.48
N ALA A 46 -2.43 3.88 0.15
CA ALA A 46 -1.21 3.63 0.90
C ALA A 46 0.04 3.68 0.00
N ALA A 47 -0.03 3.02 -1.17
CA ALA A 47 1.04 3.07 -2.16
C ALA A 47 1.28 4.49 -2.70
N GLN A 48 0.22 5.24 -3.02
CA GLN A 48 0.32 6.63 -3.46
C GLN A 48 0.94 7.53 -2.39
N ASN A 49 0.58 7.36 -1.11
CA ASN A 49 1.20 8.10 -0.01
C ASN A 49 2.71 7.79 0.11
N ALA A 50 3.10 6.52 -0.01
CA ALA A 50 4.51 6.14 -0.02
C ALA A 50 5.27 6.79 -1.18
N MET A 51 4.71 6.75 -2.41
CA MET A 51 5.32 7.39 -3.57
C MET A 51 5.43 8.91 -3.44
N LEU A 52 4.43 9.56 -2.83
CA LEU A 52 4.49 10.99 -2.54
C LEU A 52 5.65 11.33 -1.59
N LEU A 53 5.87 10.51 -0.56
CA LEU A 53 6.98 10.71 0.38
C LEU A 53 8.34 10.47 -0.31
N VAL A 54 8.48 9.41 -1.11
CA VAL A 54 9.71 9.13 -1.87
C VAL A 54 10.02 10.26 -2.84
N ARG A 55 9.03 10.72 -3.61
CA ARG A 55 9.19 11.87 -4.51
C ARG A 55 9.59 13.16 -3.80
N ARG A 56 9.10 13.36 -2.57
CA ARG A 56 9.33 14.59 -1.83
C ARG A 56 10.72 14.65 -1.19
N TYR A 57 11.26 13.50 -0.79
CA TYR A 57 12.44 13.47 0.08
C TYR A 57 13.61 12.64 -0.45
N VAL A 58 13.41 11.78 -1.47
CA VAL A 58 14.41 10.79 -1.90
C VAL A 58 14.73 10.87 -3.39
N ALA A 59 13.70 10.94 -4.24
CA ALA A 59 13.87 10.81 -5.68
C ALA A 59 14.23 12.13 -6.37
N ASP A 60 15.04 12.06 -7.43
CA ASP A 60 15.10 13.14 -8.41
C ASP A 60 13.81 13.16 -9.27
N LYS A 61 13.68 14.16 -10.16
CA LYS A 61 12.45 14.31 -10.94
C LYS A 61 12.19 13.15 -11.91
N ALA A 62 13.24 12.54 -12.46
CA ALA A 62 13.09 11.46 -13.45
C ALA A 62 12.64 10.16 -12.77
N ASP A 63 13.29 9.82 -11.65
CA ASP A 63 12.96 8.63 -10.88
C ASP A 63 11.54 8.71 -10.28
N ALA A 64 11.12 9.92 -9.86
CA ALA A 64 9.77 10.14 -9.34
C ALA A 64 8.65 9.86 -10.37
N ASP A 65 8.88 10.22 -11.63
CA ASP A 65 7.88 10.01 -12.69
C ASP A 65 7.77 8.52 -13.05
N GLU A 66 8.87 7.76 -13.01
CA GLU A 66 8.87 6.31 -13.22
C GLU A 66 8.10 5.58 -12.10
N LEU A 67 8.33 5.97 -10.85
CA LEU A 67 7.60 5.44 -9.69
C LEU A 67 6.09 5.69 -9.79
N LEU A 68 5.68 6.88 -10.23
CA LEU A 68 4.26 7.19 -10.45
C LEU A 68 3.67 6.39 -11.62
N ALA A 69 4.46 6.11 -12.65
CA ALA A 69 4.02 5.28 -13.78
C ALA A 69 3.69 3.84 -13.34
N CYS A 70 4.35 3.31 -12.31
CA CYS A 70 4.04 1.99 -11.75
C CYS A 70 2.63 1.91 -11.15
N LEU A 71 2.10 3.01 -10.61
CA LEU A 71 0.76 3.05 -10.00
C LEU A 71 -0.36 3.30 -11.01
N LYS A 72 -0.04 3.86 -12.18
CA LYS A 72 -1.01 4.26 -13.20
C LYS A 72 -2.02 3.15 -13.58
N PRO A 73 -1.61 1.88 -13.81
CA PRO A 73 -2.57 0.83 -14.14
C PRO A 73 -3.59 0.56 -13.03
N TYR A 74 -3.16 0.65 -11.76
CA TYR A 74 -4.05 0.48 -10.60
C TYR A 74 -5.02 1.65 -10.47
N GLU A 75 -4.56 2.89 -10.72
CA GLU A 75 -5.42 4.07 -10.73
C GLU A 75 -6.44 4.05 -11.87
N ASP A 76 -6.02 3.65 -13.07
CA ASP A 76 -6.88 3.59 -14.25
C ASP A 76 -8.04 2.62 -13.99
N PHE A 77 -7.73 1.43 -13.45
CA PHE A 77 -8.72 0.45 -13.03
C PHE A 77 -9.65 0.99 -11.93
N THR A 78 -9.06 1.55 -10.85
CA THR A 78 -9.80 1.91 -9.63
C THR A 78 -10.66 3.18 -9.80
N TYR A 79 -10.13 4.21 -10.47
CA TYR A 79 -10.77 5.54 -10.53
C TYR A 79 -11.31 5.90 -11.90
N ARG A 80 -10.77 5.32 -12.98
CA ARG A 80 -11.04 5.74 -14.36
C ARG A 80 -11.87 4.73 -15.15
N ARG A 81 -12.37 3.68 -14.49
CA ARG A 81 -13.12 2.57 -15.11
C ARG A 81 -12.34 1.94 -16.27
N GLY A 82 -11.02 1.89 -16.14
CA GLY A 82 -10.15 1.19 -17.06
C GLY A 82 -10.38 -0.33 -17.00
N PRO A 83 -9.83 -1.08 -17.98
CA PRO A 83 -9.91 -2.53 -17.97
C PRO A 83 -9.17 -3.10 -16.74
N GLU A 84 -9.58 -4.29 -16.31
CA GLU A 84 -8.84 -5.05 -15.30
C GLU A 84 -7.43 -5.33 -15.81
N PRO A 85 -6.38 -4.89 -15.10
CA PRO A 85 -5.03 -5.17 -15.50
C PRO A 85 -4.62 -6.58 -15.09
N ASP A 86 -3.58 -7.12 -15.72
CA ASP A 86 -2.92 -8.32 -15.22
C ASP A 86 -2.16 -7.98 -13.94
N PHE A 87 -2.82 -8.13 -12.79
CA PHE A 87 -2.24 -7.85 -11.48
C PHE A 87 -0.99 -8.69 -11.18
N VAL A 88 -0.93 -9.93 -11.70
CA VAL A 88 0.22 -10.82 -11.49
C VAL A 88 1.43 -10.31 -12.27
N ALA A 89 1.24 -9.87 -13.51
CA ALA A 89 2.29 -9.25 -14.30
C ALA A 89 2.71 -7.89 -13.71
N LEU A 90 1.76 -7.07 -13.24
CA LEU A 90 2.05 -5.77 -12.63
C LEU A 90 2.86 -5.90 -11.34
N HIS A 91 2.51 -6.83 -10.46
CA HIS A 91 3.23 -7.06 -9.21
C HIS A 91 4.71 -7.41 -9.44
N LYS A 92 5.04 -8.07 -10.56
CA LYS A 92 6.43 -8.39 -10.93
C LYS A 92 7.24 -7.19 -11.46
N ARG A 93 6.58 -6.09 -11.85
CA ARG A 93 7.25 -4.90 -12.40
C ARG A 93 7.83 -3.99 -11.33
N ILE A 94 7.25 -3.98 -10.13
CA ILE A 94 7.79 -3.23 -8.99
C ILE A 94 8.96 -4.05 -8.43
N ASN A 95 10.17 -3.74 -8.90
CA ASN A 95 11.39 -4.38 -8.43
C ASN A 95 12.35 -3.34 -7.82
N LYS A 96 13.27 -3.81 -6.97
CA LYS A 96 14.24 -2.94 -6.28
C LYS A 96 15.11 -2.09 -7.24
N SER A 97 15.23 -2.47 -8.52
CA SER A 97 16.01 -1.73 -9.52
C SER A 97 15.33 -0.46 -10.05
N ALA A 98 14.02 -0.29 -9.86
CA ALA A 98 13.30 0.94 -10.24
C ALA A 98 13.35 2.02 -9.13
N MET A 99 14.18 1.83 -8.10
CA MET A 99 14.26 2.74 -6.96
C MET A 99 15.40 3.76 -7.12
N PRO A 100 15.17 5.02 -6.72
CA PRO A 100 16.17 6.08 -6.81
C PRO A 100 17.45 5.71 -6.04
N GLN A 101 18.60 5.93 -6.66
CA GLN A 101 19.88 5.85 -5.96
C GLN A 101 20.04 7.12 -5.11
N THR A 102 20.44 6.96 -3.84
CA THR A 102 20.55 8.08 -2.90
C THR A 102 21.77 7.89 -2.02
N ASP A 103 22.54 8.97 -1.85
CA ASP A 103 23.69 9.02 -0.95
C ASP A 103 23.28 9.36 0.50
N ASP A 104 21.99 9.59 0.76
CA ASP A 104 21.48 9.89 2.09
C ASP A 104 21.50 8.61 2.97
N PRO A 105 22.18 8.62 4.14
CA PRO A 105 22.33 7.43 4.98
C PRO A 105 21.00 6.89 5.52
N TRP A 106 20.01 7.75 5.74
CA TRP A 106 18.67 7.34 6.18
C TRP A 106 17.92 6.69 5.04
N ALA A 107 17.94 7.31 3.86
CA ALA A 107 17.29 6.73 2.70
C ALA A 107 17.96 5.40 2.33
N ALA A 108 19.30 5.28 2.38
CA ALA A 108 20.01 4.01 2.17
C ALA A 108 19.60 2.91 3.16
N SER A 109 19.34 3.25 4.43
CA SER A 109 18.97 2.28 5.48
C SER A 109 17.54 1.72 5.37
N CYS A 110 16.62 2.44 4.72
CA CYS A 110 15.24 1.99 4.51
C CYS A 110 15.14 0.79 3.56
N TRP A 111 16.22 0.42 2.87
CA TRP A 111 16.19 -0.53 1.74
C TRP A 111 17.09 -1.76 1.91
N THR A 112 17.87 -1.82 3.00
CA THR A 112 18.76 -2.95 3.32
C THR A 112 18.12 -4.07 4.16
N ALA A 113 16.83 -3.98 4.47
CA ALA A 113 16.05 -5.05 5.13
C ALA A 113 15.31 -5.94 4.12
#